data_AF-A0A2N5C267-F1
#
_entry.id   AF-A0A2N5C267-F1
#
_cell.length_a   1.000
_cell.length_b   1.000
_cell.length_c   1.000
_cell.angle_alpha   90.00
_cell.angle_beta   90.00
_cell.angle_gamma   90.00
#
_symmetry.space_group_name_H-M   'P 1'
#
loop_
_entity.id
_entity.type
_entity.pdbx_description
1 polymer ?
#
loop_
_entity_poly.entity_id
_entity_poly.type
_entity_poly.pdbx_seq_one_letter_code
_entity_poly.pdbx_strand_id
1 'polypeptide(L)'
;MPFTLPARARRRRAAMPLVSALASALAIGAVTVPMAAHGAVALLQPPRQIDGTRPLTLTLLVSADADTRRYAVPDSLQVTASGDLAAPIRMELKRVDTGPAVLNLRPGENRSIAYRAEWPADLRGQVRLDVTGIDAAPVLVTLNRAPAPGETAPGAPAVATTPAAASAPEGKSPVTPIVTAENNAPPPAPADLRDAQRLSFNEPMYIMFGAHDGANAKFQISFKYRIFEGKDPNSKSVLDNLYFAYTQFSLWDLAGDSRPFKDTNYRPSLYYYLSDTGVKNSVLSRLSIATGFEHESNGRSGDDSRGVNTLFVKPTMYFGDQTDWHWRVAPKLYAYVGKSDNEDIAHYRGYMDLNIAYGKADSWELAATLRKGTRKGYGSVDTQLTYPLARLLPGTAGYLMAGFFYGYGESLLYYNQKTPWQFRIGYALSR
;
A
#
# COMPACT_ATOMS: atom_id res chain seq x y z
N MET A 1 -92.57 -37.14 0.56
CA MET A 1 -92.99 -37.30 -0.85
C MET A 1 -91.96 -36.62 -1.74
N PRO A 2 -91.63 -37.19 -2.91
CA PRO A 2 -90.24 -37.47 -3.30
C PRO A 2 -89.78 -36.81 -4.62
N PHE A 3 -88.59 -37.25 -5.10
CA PHE A 3 -87.94 -37.14 -6.42
C PHE A 3 -86.90 -36.00 -6.61
N THR A 4 -85.71 -36.17 -7.19
CA THR A 4 -84.81 -37.30 -7.55
C THR A 4 -83.46 -36.72 -8.05
N LEU A 5 -82.39 -37.49 -7.87
CA LEU A 5 -81.02 -37.45 -8.45
C LEU A 5 -80.98 -37.47 -10.01
N PRO A 6 -79.85 -37.21 -10.73
CA PRO A 6 -78.56 -37.96 -10.69
C PRO A 6 -77.29 -37.11 -11.04
N ALA A 7 -76.03 -37.58 -11.14
CA ALA A 7 -75.32 -38.84 -10.89
C ALA A 7 -73.81 -38.56 -10.71
N ARG A 8 -73.13 -39.50 -10.04
CA ARG A 8 -71.69 -39.63 -9.79
C ARG A 8 -70.91 -40.20 -10.99
N ALA A 9 -69.59 -39.97 -11.03
CA ALA A 9 -68.53 -40.98 -11.29
C ALA A 9 -67.16 -40.42 -10.87
N ARG A 10 -66.65 -40.68 -9.66
CA ARG A 10 -65.78 -41.79 -9.19
C ARG A 10 -64.42 -41.99 -9.89
N ARG A 11 -63.38 -41.87 -9.06
CA ARG A 11 -61.94 -42.02 -9.27
C ARG A 11 -61.46 -43.49 -9.21
N ARG A 12 -60.32 -43.69 -9.89
CA ARG A 12 -59.17 -44.62 -9.65
C ARG A 12 -59.34 -46.11 -9.92
N ARG A 13 -58.46 -46.62 -10.79
CA ARG A 13 -57.53 -47.75 -10.53
C ARG A 13 -56.31 -47.67 -11.45
N ALA A 14 -55.19 -48.17 -10.92
CA ALA A 14 -53.84 -48.14 -11.47
C ALA A 14 -53.58 -49.29 -12.46
N ALA A 15 -52.63 -49.10 -13.38
CA ALA A 15 -51.62 -50.09 -13.81
C ALA A 15 -50.73 -49.48 -14.91
N MET A 16 -49.40 -49.59 -14.75
CA MET A 16 -48.38 -49.43 -15.80
C MET A 16 -48.48 -50.62 -16.79
N PRO A 17 -48.03 -50.46 -18.05
CA PRO A 17 -46.68 -50.96 -18.38
C PRO A 17 -45.87 -50.09 -19.38
N LEU A 18 -44.55 -50.33 -19.36
CA LEU A 18 -43.52 -49.94 -20.32
C LEU A 18 -43.90 -50.25 -21.77
N VAL A 19 -43.53 -49.39 -22.74
CA VAL A 19 -42.84 -49.73 -24.01
C VAL A 19 -42.21 -48.47 -24.63
N SER A 20 -40.88 -48.53 -24.77
CA SER A 20 -40.00 -48.04 -25.86
C SER A 20 -40.35 -46.78 -26.69
N ALA A 21 -39.48 -45.77 -26.61
CA ALA A 21 -39.12 -44.92 -27.75
C ALA A 21 -37.69 -44.36 -27.54
N LEU A 22 -36.70 -45.14 -27.98
CA LEU A 22 -35.30 -44.74 -28.12
C LEU A 22 -35.13 -44.22 -29.57
N ALA A 23 -34.86 -42.93 -29.75
CA ALA A 23 -34.41 -42.41 -31.03
C ALA A 23 -33.50 -41.18 -30.82
N SER A 24 -32.22 -41.40 -31.16
CA SER A 24 -31.33 -40.39 -31.77
C SER A 24 -30.83 -39.25 -30.87
N ALA A 25 -29.93 -39.59 -29.93
CA ALA A 25 -28.96 -38.63 -29.42
C ALA A 25 -27.80 -38.52 -30.43
N LEU A 26 -27.75 -37.38 -31.13
CA LEU A 26 -26.71 -36.98 -32.06
C LEU A 26 -25.38 -36.80 -31.28
N ALA A 27 -24.45 -37.72 -31.48
CA ALA A 27 -23.09 -37.62 -30.99
C ALA A 27 -22.32 -36.57 -31.81
N ILE A 28 -22.35 -35.31 -31.39
CA ILE A 28 -21.31 -34.33 -31.74
C ILE A 28 -20.24 -34.44 -30.66
N GLY A 29 -19.30 -35.35 -30.89
CA GLY A 29 -18.05 -35.39 -30.14
C GLY A 29 -17.24 -34.14 -30.45
N ALA A 30 -17.45 -33.08 -29.66
CA ALA A 30 -16.47 -32.01 -29.55
C ALA A 30 -15.25 -32.60 -28.85
N VAL A 31 -14.28 -33.07 -29.64
CA VAL A 31 -12.92 -33.32 -29.15
C VAL A 31 -12.32 -31.95 -28.84
N THR A 32 -12.63 -31.43 -27.65
CA THR A 32 -11.83 -30.37 -27.06
C THR A 32 -10.57 -31.03 -26.56
N VAL A 33 -9.55 -31.12 -27.43
CA VAL A 33 -8.19 -31.32 -26.95
C VAL A 33 -7.88 -30.11 -26.07
N PRO A 34 -7.60 -30.26 -24.77
CA PRO A 34 -7.02 -29.15 -24.03
C PRO A 34 -5.67 -28.88 -24.71
N MET A 35 -5.57 -27.76 -25.44
CA MET A 35 -4.26 -27.22 -25.76
C MET A 35 -3.65 -26.79 -24.43
N ALA A 36 -2.93 -27.72 -23.80
CA ALA A 36 -2.15 -27.43 -22.63
C ALA A 36 -1.02 -26.48 -23.08
N ALA A 37 -1.18 -25.21 -22.71
CA ALA A 37 -0.12 -24.23 -22.81
C ALA A 37 0.96 -24.62 -21.80
N HIS A 38 2.02 -25.27 -22.28
CA HIS A 38 3.13 -25.73 -21.45
C HIS A 38 4.25 -24.69 -21.45
N GLY A 39 4.21 -23.77 -20.49
CA GLY A 39 5.28 -22.83 -20.20
C GLY A 39 5.79 -23.04 -18.78
N ALA A 40 6.71 -23.99 -18.56
CA ALA A 40 7.40 -24.09 -17.27
C ALA A 40 8.78 -23.40 -17.37
N VAL A 41 8.75 -22.09 -17.61
CA VAL A 41 9.93 -21.24 -17.44
C VAL A 41 9.66 -20.38 -16.23
N ALA A 42 10.46 -20.58 -15.17
CA ALA A 42 10.37 -19.77 -13.97
C ALA A 42 11.62 -18.90 -13.87
N LEU A 43 11.48 -17.68 -13.38
CA LEU A 43 12.63 -16.90 -12.94
C LEU A 43 12.79 -17.13 -11.44
N LEU A 44 14.00 -17.46 -11.00
CA LEU A 44 14.25 -17.55 -9.57
C LEU A 44 14.10 -16.15 -8.97
N GLN A 45 13.28 -16.00 -7.93
CA GLN A 45 13.06 -14.71 -7.30
C GLN A 45 14.36 -14.25 -6.62
N PRO A 46 14.94 -13.11 -7.03
CA PRO A 46 16.08 -12.56 -6.33
C PRO A 46 15.66 -12.06 -4.94
N PRO A 47 16.63 -11.78 -4.05
CA PRO A 47 16.35 -11.17 -2.76
C PRO A 47 15.51 -9.89 -2.92
N ARG A 48 14.57 -9.65 -1.99
CA ARG A 48 13.73 -8.44 -1.99
C ARG A 48 14.55 -7.14 -1.97
N GLN A 49 15.78 -7.19 -1.48
CA GLN A 49 16.74 -6.09 -1.51
C GLN A 49 18.01 -6.55 -2.21
N ILE A 50 18.42 -5.83 -3.26
CA ILE A 50 19.61 -6.14 -4.07
C ILE A 50 20.66 -5.05 -3.86
N ASP A 51 21.91 -5.48 -3.72
CA ASP A 51 23.07 -4.59 -3.78
C ASP A 51 23.22 -4.03 -5.21
N GLY A 52 22.82 -2.77 -5.39
CA GLY A 52 22.87 -2.04 -6.65
C GLY A 52 24.27 -1.53 -7.02
N THR A 53 25.31 -1.90 -6.26
CA THR A 53 26.73 -1.76 -6.66
C THR A 53 27.24 -2.99 -7.43
N ARG A 54 26.52 -4.11 -7.36
CA ARG A 54 26.84 -5.34 -8.09
C ARG A 54 26.00 -5.46 -9.36
N PRO A 55 26.50 -6.14 -10.40
CA PRO A 55 25.72 -6.37 -11.62
C PRO A 55 24.42 -7.12 -11.31
N LEU A 56 23.32 -6.71 -11.95
CA LEU A 56 22.08 -7.46 -11.94
C LEU A 56 22.34 -8.86 -12.49
N THR A 57 21.92 -9.88 -11.75
CA THR A 57 21.94 -11.28 -12.22
C THR A 57 20.53 -11.84 -12.16
N LEU A 58 20.00 -12.29 -13.29
CA LEU A 58 18.72 -13.00 -13.38
C LEU A 58 18.97 -14.45 -13.80
N THR A 59 18.33 -15.39 -13.11
CA THR A 59 18.45 -16.82 -13.40
C THR A 59 17.17 -17.32 -14.04
N LEU A 60 17.28 -17.72 -15.29
CA LEU A 60 16.23 -18.41 -16.03
C LEU A 60 16.25 -19.89 -15.65
N LEU A 61 15.18 -20.37 -15.02
CA LEU A 61 14.96 -21.79 -14.75
C LEU A 61 14.05 -22.37 -15.83
N VAL A 62 14.59 -23.26 -16.64
CA VAL A 62 13.83 -24.01 -17.64
C VAL A 62 13.61 -25.41 -17.09
N SER A 63 12.35 -25.80 -16.89
CA SER A 63 11.99 -27.15 -16.45
C SER A 63 11.21 -27.92 -17.52
N ALA A 64 11.27 -29.24 -17.42
CA ALA A 64 10.55 -30.18 -18.25
C ALA A 64 9.74 -31.10 -17.34
N ASP A 65 8.59 -30.62 -16.87
CA ASP A 65 7.91 -31.27 -15.74
C ASP A 65 7.32 -32.64 -16.11
N ALA A 66 6.66 -32.75 -17.27
CA ALA A 66 5.96 -33.98 -17.69
C ALA A 66 6.58 -34.65 -18.93
N ASP A 67 7.06 -33.85 -19.89
CA ASP A 67 7.55 -34.33 -21.18
C ASP A 67 8.97 -33.85 -21.46
N THR A 68 9.66 -34.54 -22.36
CA THR A 68 10.95 -34.05 -22.88
C THR A 68 10.77 -32.68 -23.51
N ARG A 69 11.63 -31.73 -23.16
CA ARG A 69 11.52 -30.34 -23.64
C ARG A 69 12.77 -29.94 -24.40
N ARG A 70 12.57 -29.44 -25.61
CA ARG A 70 13.61 -28.77 -26.39
C ARG A 70 13.41 -27.26 -26.26
N TYR A 71 14.42 -26.56 -25.74
CA TYR A 71 14.36 -25.11 -25.52
C TYR A 71 15.59 -24.42 -26.10
N ALA A 72 15.39 -23.47 -27.01
CA ALA A 72 16.45 -22.61 -27.50
C ALA A 72 16.74 -21.53 -26.46
N VAL A 73 17.95 -21.52 -25.93
CA VAL A 73 18.38 -20.56 -24.91
C VAL A 73 18.81 -19.27 -25.60
N PRO A 74 18.15 -18.13 -25.34
CA PRO A 74 18.58 -16.85 -25.90
C PRO A 74 20.00 -16.47 -25.46
N ASP A 75 20.77 -15.82 -26.33
CA ASP A 75 22.08 -15.28 -25.94
C ASP A 75 21.94 -14.01 -25.06
N SER A 76 20.80 -13.33 -25.20
CA SER A 76 20.45 -12.13 -24.44
C SER A 76 18.98 -12.14 -24.02
N LEU A 77 18.68 -11.58 -22.85
CA LEU A 77 17.33 -11.26 -22.40
C LEU A 77 17.08 -9.76 -22.48
N GLN A 78 15.98 -9.39 -23.14
CA GLN A 78 15.49 -8.01 -23.11
C GLN A 78 14.63 -7.83 -21.86
N VAL A 79 15.03 -6.91 -20.99
CA VAL A 79 14.33 -6.62 -19.73
C VAL A 79 13.94 -5.16 -19.70
N THR A 80 12.70 -4.89 -19.33
CA THR A 80 12.23 -3.53 -19.04
C THR A 80 12.27 -3.33 -17.53
N ALA A 81 13.11 -2.41 -17.06
CA ALA A 81 13.21 -2.01 -15.67
C ALA A 81 12.46 -0.69 -15.45
N SER A 82 11.57 -0.63 -14.47
CA SER A 82 10.83 0.58 -14.11
C SER A 82 10.91 0.81 -12.62
N GLY A 83 11.41 1.99 -12.22
CA GLY A 83 11.26 2.49 -10.86
C GLY A 83 9.86 3.07 -10.66
N ASP A 84 9.45 3.28 -9.40
CA ASP A 84 8.16 3.90 -9.13
C ASP A 84 8.08 5.33 -9.71
N LEU A 85 7.00 5.60 -10.46
CA LEU A 85 6.79 6.82 -11.25
C LEU A 85 7.99 7.24 -12.15
N ALA A 86 8.83 6.28 -12.55
CA ALA A 86 9.96 6.51 -13.43
C ALA A 86 9.69 5.96 -14.84
N ALA A 87 10.33 6.56 -15.85
CA ALA A 87 10.26 6.06 -17.21
C ALA A 87 10.85 4.63 -17.29
N PRO A 88 10.20 3.69 -17.98
CA PRO A 88 10.75 2.36 -18.18
C PRO A 88 12.06 2.42 -18.98
N ILE A 89 13.09 1.74 -18.49
CA ILE A 89 14.40 1.63 -19.12
C ILE A 89 14.53 0.22 -19.69
N ARG A 90 14.82 0.12 -20.99
CA ARG A 90 15.15 -1.16 -21.62
C ARG A 90 16.61 -1.49 -21.38
N MET A 91 16.88 -2.72 -20.97
CA MET A 91 18.21 -3.24 -20.75
C MET A 91 18.34 -4.63 -21.35
N GLU A 92 19.54 -4.94 -21.82
CA GLU A 92 19.89 -6.23 -22.38
C GLU A 92 20.79 -6.97 -21.39
N LEU A 93 20.33 -8.10 -20.89
CA LEU A 93 21.13 -8.97 -20.04
C LEU A 93 21.78 -10.04 -20.90
N LYS A 94 23.10 -10.17 -20.79
CA LYS A 94 23.88 -11.14 -21.56
C LYS A 94 24.03 -12.43 -20.78
N ARG A 95 23.94 -13.56 -21.48
CA ARG A 95 24.15 -14.88 -20.89
C ARG A 95 25.56 -14.98 -20.31
N VAL A 96 25.64 -15.45 -19.06
CA VAL A 96 26.91 -15.62 -18.33
C VAL A 96 27.58 -16.94 -18.70
N ASP A 97 26.79 -18.01 -18.85
CA ASP A 97 27.28 -19.36 -19.08
C ASP A 97 27.40 -19.68 -20.58
N THR A 98 28.54 -20.23 -21.02
CA THR A 98 28.76 -20.74 -22.39
C THR A 98 28.14 -22.12 -22.62
N GLY A 99 27.00 -22.40 -21.99
CA GLY A 99 26.29 -23.67 -22.15
C GLY A 99 25.72 -23.86 -23.56
N PRO A 100 25.11 -25.02 -23.85
CA PRO A 100 24.54 -25.27 -25.17
C PRO A 100 23.47 -24.21 -25.52
N ALA A 101 23.41 -23.82 -26.79
CA ALA A 101 22.39 -22.93 -27.34
C ALA A 101 20.99 -23.55 -27.34
N VAL A 102 20.92 -24.88 -27.26
CA VAL A 102 19.66 -25.64 -27.20
C VAL A 102 19.75 -26.64 -26.06
N LEU A 103 18.80 -26.57 -25.14
CA LEU A 103 18.62 -27.53 -24.05
C LEU A 103 17.65 -28.61 -24.49
N ASN A 104 18.03 -29.87 -24.30
CA ASN A 104 17.17 -31.02 -24.44
C ASN A 104 16.98 -31.63 -23.05
N LEU A 105 15.89 -31.27 -22.40
CA LEU A 105 15.56 -31.69 -21.03
C LEU A 105 14.71 -32.95 -21.07
N ARG A 106 15.01 -33.89 -20.17
CA ARG A 106 14.14 -35.04 -19.91
C ARG A 106 13.02 -34.68 -18.93
N PRO A 107 11.92 -35.46 -18.86
CA PRO A 107 10.92 -35.30 -17.82
C PRO A 107 11.55 -35.27 -16.42
N GLY A 108 11.16 -34.28 -15.61
CA GLY A 108 11.72 -33.97 -14.30
C GLY A 108 13.06 -33.23 -14.28
N GLU A 109 13.66 -32.91 -15.44
CA GLU A 109 14.94 -32.19 -15.51
C GLU A 109 14.77 -30.68 -15.54
N ASN A 110 15.59 -29.98 -14.76
CA ASN A 110 15.62 -28.53 -14.69
C ASN A 110 17.03 -28.01 -15.02
N ARG A 111 17.11 -26.90 -15.76
CA ARG A 111 18.36 -26.20 -16.05
C ARG A 111 18.23 -24.73 -15.71
N SER A 112 19.26 -24.22 -15.03
CA SER A 112 19.41 -22.81 -14.72
C SER A 112 20.38 -22.17 -15.70
N ILE A 113 20.03 -20.99 -16.19
CA ILE A 113 20.87 -20.16 -17.06
C ILE A 113 20.95 -18.77 -16.45
N ALA A 114 22.16 -18.32 -16.13
CA ALA A 114 22.37 -16.99 -15.57
C ALA A 114 22.56 -15.95 -16.69
N TYR A 115 21.94 -14.78 -16.52
CA TYR A 115 22.09 -13.60 -17.36
C TYR A 115 22.50 -12.41 -16.50
N ARG A 116 23.35 -11.53 -17.04
CA ARG A 116 23.91 -10.39 -16.31
C ARG A 116 23.85 -9.09 -17.11
N ALA A 117 23.57 -7.99 -16.41
CA ALA A 117 23.71 -6.62 -16.90
C ALA A 117 24.14 -5.68 -15.77
N GLU A 118 24.64 -4.50 -16.13
CA GLU A 118 24.84 -3.41 -15.16
C GLU A 118 23.52 -2.70 -14.86
N TRP A 119 23.35 -2.27 -13.62
CA TRP A 119 22.22 -1.43 -13.25
C TRP A 119 22.36 -0.04 -13.87
N PRO A 120 21.30 0.50 -14.50
CA PRO A 120 21.26 1.90 -14.90
C PRO A 120 21.61 2.82 -13.73
N ALA A 121 22.33 3.90 -14.04
CA ALA A 121 22.86 4.80 -13.03
C ALA A 121 21.75 5.47 -12.20
N ASP A 122 20.53 5.62 -12.74
CA ASP A 122 19.44 6.41 -12.15
C ASP A 122 18.37 5.58 -11.41
N LEU A 123 18.38 4.25 -11.51
CA LEU A 123 17.39 3.42 -10.83
C LEU A 123 17.59 3.42 -9.32
N ARG A 124 16.53 3.69 -8.57
CA ARG A 124 16.52 3.81 -7.10
C ARG A 124 15.23 3.20 -6.53
N GLY A 125 15.26 2.85 -5.26
CA GLY A 125 14.09 2.37 -4.53
C GLY A 125 13.56 1.06 -5.10
N GLN A 126 12.24 0.92 -5.13
CA GLN A 126 11.58 -0.25 -5.68
C GLN A 126 11.60 -0.22 -7.22
N VAL A 127 12.09 -1.30 -7.82
CA VAL A 127 12.22 -1.50 -9.27
C VAL A 127 11.48 -2.77 -9.67
N ARG A 128 10.60 -2.63 -10.66
CA ARG A 128 9.94 -3.73 -11.35
C ARG A 128 10.73 -4.09 -12.61
N LEU A 129 10.99 -5.37 -12.79
CA LEU A 129 11.67 -5.96 -13.94
C LEU A 129 10.69 -6.86 -14.71
N ASP A 130 10.45 -6.51 -15.97
CA ASP A 130 9.62 -7.29 -16.89
C ASP A 130 10.51 -7.86 -18.00
N VAL A 131 10.65 -9.20 -18.04
CA VAL A 131 11.39 -9.88 -19.11
C VAL A 131 10.51 -9.93 -20.36
N THR A 132 10.98 -9.35 -21.45
CA THR A 132 10.22 -9.26 -22.71
C THR A 132 10.50 -10.48 -23.58
N GLY A 133 9.46 -11.05 -24.22
CA GLY A 133 9.60 -12.16 -25.16
C GLY A 133 9.73 -13.54 -24.53
N ILE A 134 9.65 -13.63 -23.20
CA ILE A 134 9.56 -14.90 -22.46
C ILE A 134 8.35 -14.82 -21.53
N ASP A 135 7.59 -15.91 -21.45
CA ASP A 135 6.54 -16.06 -20.45
C ASP A 135 7.17 -16.27 -19.06
N ALA A 136 7.45 -15.16 -18.38
CA ALA A 136 8.05 -15.13 -17.06
C ALA A 136 7.36 -14.07 -16.19
N ALA A 137 7.18 -14.38 -14.90
CA ALA A 137 6.60 -13.46 -13.95
C ALA A 137 7.50 -12.22 -13.75
N PRO A 138 6.90 -11.02 -13.59
CA PRO A 138 7.67 -9.83 -13.27
C PRO A 138 8.32 -9.94 -11.90
N VAL A 139 9.50 -9.34 -11.76
CA VAL A 139 10.27 -9.35 -10.53
C VAL A 139 10.27 -7.95 -9.90
N LEU A 140 10.00 -7.88 -8.60
CA LEU A 140 10.00 -6.64 -7.83
C LEU A 140 11.14 -6.67 -6.81
N VAL A 141 12.06 -5.71 -6.90
CA VAL A 141 13.27 -5.64 -6.07
C VAL A 141 13.46 -4.24 -5.53
N THR A 142 14.05 -4.11 -4.35
CA THR A 142 14.48 -2.82 -3.78
C THR A 142 15.97 -2.67 -3.99
N LEU A 143 16.40 -1.63 -4.70
CA LEU A 143 17.81 -1.36 -4.92
C LEU A 143 18.42 -0.67 -3.70
N ASN A 144 19.49 -1.25 -3.18
CA ASN A 144 20.36 -0.62 -2.20
C ASN A 144 21.73 -0.40 -2.83
N ARG A 145 22.07 0.85 -3.12
CA ARG A 145 23.41 1.26 -3.54
C ARG A 145 24.08 1.94 -2.36
N ALA A 146 24.37 1.17 -1.31
CA ALA A 146 25.14 1.66 -0.18
C ALA A 146 26.49 2.23 -0.69
N PRO A 147 26.98 3.34 -0.11
CA PRO A 147 28.28 3.88 -0.49
C PRO A 147 29.35 2.79 -0.30
N ALA A 148 30.20 2.62 -1.31
CA ALA A 148 31.34 1.71 -1.22
C ALA A 148 32.24 2.14 -0.04
N PRO A 149 32.92 1.21 0.65
CA PRO A 149 33.91 1.57 1.66
C PRO A 149 34.97 2.50 1.02
N GLY A 150 34.92 3.80 1.34
CA GLY A 150 35.82 4.82 0.76
C GLY A 150 35.14 6.03 0.09
N GLU A 151 33.81 6.06 -0.07
CA GLU A 151 33.11 7.26 -0.55
C GLU A 151 32.86 8.20 0.66
N THR A 152 33.62 9.29 0.76
CA THR A 152 33.52 10.28 1.84
C THR A 152 32.13 10.95 1.88
N ALA A 153 31.37 10.67 2.93
CA ALA A 153 30.22 11.49 3.33
C ALA A 153 30.71 12.86 3.86
N PRO A 154 29.93 13.95 3.74
CA PRO A 154 30.28 15.22 4.38
C PRO A 154 30.18 15.10 5.91
N GLY A 155 31.35 15.09 6.56
CA GLY A 155 31.64 15.57 7.92
C GLY A 155 30.70 15.22 9.08
N ALA A 156 31.12 14.24 9.90
CA ALA A 156 30.92 14.23 11.35
C ALA A 156 32.05 13.41 12.03
N PRO A 157 32.45 13.72 13.27
CA PRO A 157 33.82 13.52 13.76
C PRO A 157 34.16 12.08 14.16
N ALA A 158 35.45 11.76 14.01
CA ALA A 158 36.05 10.46 14.27
C ALA A 158 36.16 10.13 15.77
N VAL A 159 35.96 8.86 16.11
CA VAL A 159 36.49 8.26 17.33
C VAL A 159 37.23 6.96 17.00
N ALA A 160 38.37 6.83 17.65
CA ALA A 160 39.50 5.92 17.53
C ALA A 160 39.28 4.43 17.21
N THR A 161 40.26 3.92 16.47
CA THR A 161 40.58 2.56 16.01
C THR A 161 41.27 1.67 17.05
N THR A 162 41.14 0.34 16.93
CA THR A 162 42.24 -0.67 17.05
C THR A 162 41.79 -2.07 16.53
N PRO A 163 42.68 -3.07 16.25
CA PRO A 163 43.05 -3.43 14.89
C PRO A 163 42.81 -4.90 14.45
N ALA A 164 42.92 -5.07 13.12
CA ALA A 164 43.11 -6.24 12.25
C ALA A 164 43.25 -7.68 12.82
N ALA A 165 42.58 -8.62 12.13
CA ALA A 165 43.01 -10.01 11.98
C ALA A 165 42.73 -10.54 10.54
N ALA A 166 43.85 -10.77 9.83
CA ALA A 166 44.19 -11.76 8.79
C ALA A 166 43.18 -12.33 7.75
N SER A 167 43.59 -12.20 6.49
CA SER A 167 43.41 -13.02 5.25
C SER A 167 43.62 -14.54 5.46
N ALA A 168 43.14 -15.54 4.70
CA ALA A 168 42.69 -15.77 3.30
C ALA A 168 41.90 -17.15 3.25
N PRO A 169 41.62 -17.88 2.12
CA PRO A 169 41.70 -17.58 0.68
C PRO A 169 40.43 -17.94 -0.15
N GLU A 170 40.48 -17.60 -1.44
CA GLU A 170 39.51 -17.94 -2.49
C GLU A 170 39.47 -19.45 -2.81
N GLY A 171 38.27 -19.99 -3.04
CA GLY A 171 38.02 -21.36 -3.50
C GLY A 171 36.66 -21.49 -4.20
N LYS A 172 36.67 -22.08 -5.40
CA LYS A 172 35.58 -22.20 -6.39
C LYS A 172 34.42 -23.10 -5.91
N SER A 173 33.18 -22.62 -6.11
CA SER A 173 31.87 -23.27 -6.41
C SER A 173 31.48 -24.61 -5.75
N PRO A 174 30.22 -24.83 -5.31
CA PRO A 174 29.00 -24.51 -6.07
C PRO A 174 27.91 -23.74 -5.29
N VAL A 175 27.23 -22.82 -5.98
CA VAL A 175 26.05 -22.12 -5.46
C VAL A 175 24.86 -23.06 -5.53
N THR A 176 24.66 -23.83 -4.46
CA THR A 176 23.33 -24.29 -4.06
C THR A 176 22.70 -23.13 -3.31
N PRO A 177 21.52 -22.59 -3.69
CA PRO A 177 20.84 -21.65 -2.81
C PRO A 177 20.20 -22.46 -1.68
N ILE A 178 21.01 -22.87 -0.71
CA ILE A 178 20.48 -23.16 0.61
C ILE A 178 20.12 -21.79 1.16
N VAL A 179 18.83 -21.54 1.34
CA VAL A 179 18.37 -20.47 2.24
C VAL A 179 18.78 -20.91 3.64
N THR A 180 20.05 -20.73 3.98
CA THR A 180 20.48 -20.72 5.37
C THR A 180 19.93 -19.43 5.92
N ALA A 181 18.89 -19.55 6.74
CA ALA A 181 18.46 -18.51 7.66
C ALA A 181 19.56 -18.30 8.73
N GLU A 182 20.76 -17.90 8.30
CA GLU A 182 21.81 -17.39 9.16
C GLU A 182 21.73 -15.87 9.11
N ASN A 183 20.72 -15.36 9.80
CA ASN A 183 20.78 -14.11 10.51
C ASN A 183 19.64 -14.16 11.51
N ASN A 184 19.98 -14.35 12.78
CA ASN A 184 19.07 -14.22 13.92
C ASN A 184 18.64 -12.75 14.15
N ALA A 185 18.71 -11.92 13.10
CA ALA A 185 18.09 -10.62 13.07
C ALA A 185 16.59 -10.85 12.82
N PRO A 186 15.70 -10.29 13.67
CA PRO A 186 14.29 -10.25 13.33
C PRO A 186 14.16 -9.71 11.90
N PRO A 187 13.24 -10.27 11.08
CA PRO A 187 12.94 -9.67 9.79
C PRO A 187 12.79 -8.16 10.01
N PRO A 188 13.44 -7.30 9.20
CA PRO A 188 13.12 -5.89 9.26
C PRO A 188 11.60 -5.79 9.19
N ALA A 189 11.01 -5.01 10.12
CA ALA A 189 9.56 -4.82 10.15
C ALA A 189 9.15 -4.54 8.70
N PRO A 190 8.16 -5.25 8.14
CA PRO A 190 7.78 -5.03 6.76
C PRO A 190 7.61 -3.52 6.61
N ALA A 191 8.43 -2.90 5.75
CA ALA A 191 8.19 -1.51 5.38
C ALA A 191 6.70 -1.42 5.09
N ASP A 192 6.00 -0.45 5.69
CA ASP A 192 4.57 -0.32 5.41
C ASP A 192 4.46 -0.29 3.88
N LEU A 193 3.83 -1.29 3.29
CA LEU A 193 3.78 -1.40 1.84
C LEU A 193 3.09 -0.16 1.25
N ARG A 194 2.33 0.55 2.09
CA ARG A 194 1.74 1.87 1.82
C ARG A 194 2.78 2.97 1.62
N ASP A 195 3.95 2.90 2.25
CA ASP A 195 5.01 3.92 2.19
C ASP A 195 6.16 3.56 1.22
N ALA A 196 6.14 2.34 0.67
CA ALA A 196 7.18 1.86 -0.24
C ALA A 196 7.15 2.55 -1.61
N GLN A 197 6.01 3.12 -1.98
CA GLN A 197 5.81 3.90 -3.20
C GLN A 197 6.14 5.37 -2.96
N ARG A 198 6.75 6.01 -3.97
CA ARG A 198 6.99 7.45 -4.03
C ARG A 198 5.71 8.23 -3.87
N LEU A 199 4.63 7.83 -4.54
CA LEU A 199 3.29 8.40 -4.33
C LEU A 199 2.46 7.44 -3.50
N SER A 200 2.02 7.90 -2.33
CA SER A 200 1.28 7.09 -1.36
C SER A 200 0.21 7.91 -0.65
N PHE A 201 -0.67 7.25 0.12
CA PHE A 201 -1.67 7.94 0.92
C PHE A 201 -1.03 8.66 2.12
N ASN A 202 -1.42 9.92 2.36
CA ASN A 202 -0.97 10.68 3.53
C ASN A 202 -1.95 10.56 4.71
N GLU A 203 -3.25 10.64 4.41
CA GLU A 203 -4.38 10.45 5.32
C GLU A 203 -5.49 9.65 4.60
N PRO A 204 -6.55 9.21 5.30
CA PRO A 204 -7.66 8.48 4.68
C PRO A 204 -8.27 9.25 3.50
N MET A 205 -8.50 8.54 2.40
CA MET A 205 -9.24 9.05 1.24
C MET A 205 -10.63 8.42 1.22
N TYR A 206 -11.67 9.24 1.31
CA TYR A 206 -13.03 8.75 1.50
C TYR A 206 -14.08 9.71 0.98
N ILE A 207 -15.30 9.21 0.86
CA ILE A 207 -16.54 9.99 0.78
C ILE A 207 -17.57 9.37 1.73
N MET A 208 -18.26 10.19 2.51
CA MET A 208 -19.29 9.77 3.46
C MET A 208 -20.49 10.72 3.41
N PHE A 209 -21.67 10.18 3.71
CA PHE A 209 -22.96 10.87 3.68
C PHE A 209 -23.65 10.77 5.04
N GLY A 210 -24.27 11.85 5.50
CA GLY A 210 -25.05 11.92 6.73
C GLY A 210 -26.31 12.76 6.56
N ALA A 211 -27.13 12.82 7.61
CA ALA A 211 -28.44 13.49 7.56
C ALA A 211 -28.80 14.26 8.83
N HIS A 212 -27.87 14.45 9.77
CA HIS A 212 -28.14 15.23 10.98
C HIS A 212 -28.08 16.73 10.66
N ASP A 213 -29.14 17.47 11.02
CA ASP A 213 -29.37 18.86 10.63
C ASP A 213 -29.33 19.10 9.10
N GLY A 214 -29.84 18.11 8.36
CA GLY A 214 -29.91 18.12 6.91
C GLY A 214 -28.95 17.11 6.26
N ALA A 215 -29.33 16.64 5.07
CA ALA A 215 -28.49 15.80 4.24
C ALA A 215 -27.16 16.53 3.94
N ASN A 216 -26.04 15.85 4.19
CA ASN A 216 -24.73 16.41 3.97
C ASN A 216 -23.71 15.32 3.61
N ALA A 217 -22.62 15.72 2.97
CA ALA A 217 -21.51 14.82 2.67
C ALA A 217 -20.17 15.42 3.08
N LYS A 218 -19.21 14.54 3.40
CA LYS A 218 -17.82 14.88 3.64
C LYS A 218 -16.96 13.96 2.79
N PHE A 219 -16.03 14.53 2.03
CA PHE A 219 -15.03 13.73 1.33
C PHE A 219 -13.64 14.29 1.56
N GLN A 220 -12.64 13.43 1.45
CA GLN A 220 -11.24 13.78 1.61
C GLN A 220 -10.37 13.11 0.54
N ILE A 221 -9.45 13.89 -0.02
CA ILE A 221 -8.38 13.45 -0.93
C ILE A 221 -7.06 13.74 -0.21
N SER A 222 -6.15 12.76 -0.17
CA SER A 222 -4.92 12.91 0.58
C SER A 222 -3.80 12.01 0.07
N PHE A 223 -2.72 12.62 -0.39
CA PHE A 223 -1.53 11.92 -0.87
C PHE A 223 -0.25 12.57 -0.34
N LYS A 224 0.83 11.80 -0.32
CA LYS A 224 2.20 12.25 -0.11
C LYS A 224 3.09 11.74 -1.22
N TYR A 225 4.07 12.55 -1.58
CA TYR A 225 5.04 12.31 -2.62
C TYR A 225 6.45 12.44 -2.05
N ARG A 226 7.23 11.36 -2.11
CA ARG A 226 8.66 11.35 -1.77
C ARG A 226 9.45 12.05 -2.86
N ILE A 227 10.01 13.21 -2.56
CA ILE A 227 10.64 14.09 -3.56
C ILE A 227 11.93 13.46 -4.09
N PHE A 228 12.77 12.94 -3.19
CA PHE A 228 14.03 12.29 -3.54
C PHE A 228 14.05 10.85 -3.04
N GLU A 229 14.43 9.92 -3.93
CA GLU A 229 14.68 8.53 -3.55
C GLU A 229 16.19 8.34 -3.36
N GLY A 230 16.57 8.00 -2.13
CA GLY A 230 17.97 7.76 -1.78
C GLY A 230 18.56 6.55 -2.50
N LYS A 231 19.90 6.50 -2.54
CA LYS A 231 20.65 5.31 -2.98
C LYS A 231 20.48 4.15 -2.00
N ASP A 232 20.45 4.45 -0.70
CA ASP A 232 20.20 3.49 0.36
C ASP A 232 18.74 3.63 0.84
N PRO A 233 17.91 2.58 0.74
CA PRO A 233 16.52 2.61 1.21
C PRO A 233 16.41 2.82 2.73
N ASN A 234 17.48 2.56 3.49
CA ASN A 234 17.54 2.79 4.94
C ASN A 234 18.12 4.16 5.31
N SER A 235 18.42 5.01 4.33
CA SER A 235 18.96 6.35 4.56
C SER A 235 18.04 7.15 5.48
N LYS A 236 18.63 7.80 6.49
CA LYS A 236 17.94 8.72 7.38
C LYS A 236 18.15 10.19 7.00
N SER A 237 18.82 10.44 5.87
CA SER A 237 19.09 11.78 5.34
C SER A 237 17.79 12.57 5.17
N VAL A 238 17.86 13.88 5.40
CA VAL A 238 16.70 14.78 5.27
C VAL A 238 16.16 14.79 3.85
N LEU A 239 17.05 14.87 2.84
CA LEU A 239 16.64 14.92 1.44
C LEU A 239 15.96 13.63 0.99
N ASP A 240 16.54 12.48 1.33
CA ASP A 240 16.00 11.17 0.97
C ASP A 240 14.66 10.88 1.65
N ASN A 241 14.26 11.65 2.66
CA ASN A 241 13.02 11.46 3.41
C ASN A 241 12.17 12.73 3.41
N LEU A 242 12.34 13.57 2.40
CA LEU A 242 11.53 14.78 2.20
C LEU A 242 10.27 14.45 1.40
N TYR A 243 9.13 14.79 1.97
CA TYR A 243 7.81 14.56 1.37
C TYR A 243 7.07 15.87 1.17
N PHE A 244 6.51 16.03 -0.03
CA PHE A 244 5.40 16.93 -0.25
C PHE A 244 4.10 16.16 -0.03
N ALA A 245 3.18 16.68 0.75
CA ALA A 245 1.85 16.08 0.87
C ALA A 245 0.76 17.10 0.67
N TYR A 246 -0.38 16.62 0.21
CA TYR A 246 -1.56 17.43 -0.01
C TYR A 246 -2.77 16.68 0.53
N THR A 247 -3.44 17.28 1.51
CA THR A 247 -4.75 16.83 2.00
C THR A 247 -5.78 17.91 1.67
N GLN A 248 -6.92 17.52 1.11
CA GLN A 248 -8.06 18.38 0.91
C GLN A 248 -9.31 17.67 1.41
N PHE A 249 -10.16 18.36 2.16
CA PHE A 249 -11.51 17.86 2.43
C PHE A 249 -12.55 18.93 2.16
N SER A 250 -13.76 18.49 1.84
CA SER A 250 -14.91 19.37 1.61
C SER A 250 -16.12 18.90 2.39
N LEU A 251 -16.85 19.85 2.96
CA LEU A 251 -18.18 19.66 3.50
C LEU A 251 -19.21 20.13 2.48
N TRP A 252 -20.12 19.24 2.10
CA TRP A 252 -21.12 19.46 1.07
C TRP A 252 -22.52 19.49 1.69
N ASP A 253 -23.23 20.60 1.51
CA ASP A 253 -24.64 20.69 1.85
C ASP A 253 -25.47 20.04 0.74
N LEU A 254 -26.15 18.93 1.06
CA LEU A 254 -27.04 18.25 0.13
C LEU A 254 -28.50 18.63 0.34
N ALA A 255 -28.82 19.29 1.46
CA ALA A 255 -30.16 19.76 1.78
C ALA A 255 -30.39 21.23 1.35
N GLY A 256 -29.33 22.03 1.23
CA GLY A 256 -29.40 23.42 0.82
C GLY A 256 -29.76 23.63 -0.66
N ASP A 257 -30.30 24.80 -0.97
CA ASP A 257 -30.64 25.20 -2.34
C ASP A 257 -29.42 25.15 -3.25
N SER A 258 -29.57 24.49 -4.40
CA SER A 258 -28.47 24.20 -5.35
C SER A 258 -27.34 23.34 -4.79
N ARG A 259 -27.47 22.78 -3.58
CA ARG A 259 -26.55 21.84 -2.95
C ARG A 259 -25.09 22.33 -2.95
N PRO A 260 -24.77 23.46 -2.29
CA PRO A 260 -23.46 24.07 -2.36
C PRO A 260 -22.46 23.38 -1.43
N PHE A 261 -21.16 23.51 -1.74
CA PHE A 261 -20.12 23.23 -0.75
C PHE A 261 -20.18 24.27 0.37
N LYS A 262 -20.30 23.81 1.63
CA LYS A 262 -20.23 24.68 2.81
C LYS A 262 -18.82 25.20 2.99
N ASP A 263 -17.83 24.30 2.95
CA ASP A 263 -16.43 24.66 3.10
C ASP A 263 -15.54 23.64 2.38
N THR A 264 -14.37 24.08 1.94
CA THR A 264 -13.31 23.22 1.40
C THR A 264 -12.00 23.68 2.02
N ASN A 265 -11.28 22.78 2.67
CA ASN A 265 -10.00 23.09 3.28
C ASN A 265 -8.86 22.44 2.50
N TYR A 266 -7.89 23.25 2.11
CA TYR A 266 -6.69 22.92 1.36
C TYR A 266 -5.52 22.87 2.35
N ARG A 267 -4.88 21.70 2.48
CA ARG A 267 -3.82 21.47 3.45
C ARG A 267 -2.54 20.89 2.83
N PRO A 268 -1.78 21.68 2.04
CA PRO A 268 -0.46 21.29 1.59
C PRO A 268 0.55 21.28 2.75
N SER A 269 1.51 20.37 2.70
CA SER A 269 2.60 20.27 3.67
C SER A 269 3.91 19.83 3.02
N LEU A 270 5.01 20.25 3.60
CA LEU A 270 6.35 19.82 3.26
C LEU A 270 7.04 19.36 4.54
N TYR A 271 7.38 18.08 4.62
CA TYR A 271 7.87 17.49 5.85
C TYR A 271 8.91 16.41 5.63
N TYR A 272 9.77 16.25 6.63
CA TYR A 272 10.61 15.07 6.79
C TYR A 272 9.78 13.93 7.37
N TYR A 273 9.90 12.72 6.83
CA TYR A 273 9.23 11.53 7.35
C TYR A 273 10.11 10.30 7.34
N LEU A 274 10.35 9.75 8.53
CA LEU A 274 10.88 8.40 8.68
C LEU A 274 9.75 7.45 9.03
N SER A 275 9.56 6.46 8.15
CA SER A 275 8.60 5.39 8.34
C SER A 275 8.98 4.48 9.50
N ASP A 276 10.28 4.27 9.77
CA ASP A 276 10.77 3.55 10.95
C ASP A 276 12.09 4.17 11.45
N THR A 277 12.11 4.56 12.73
CA THR A 277 13.30 5.08 13.40
C THR A 277 14.26 3.95 13.83
N GLY A 278 13.78 2.71 13.90
CA GLY A 278 14.46 1.55 14.45
C GLY A 278 14.27 1.38 15.97
N VAL A 279 13.60 2.33 16.63
CA VAL A 279 13.30 2.26 18.06
C VAL A 279 12.14 1.29 18.29
N LYS A 280 12.42 0.20 19.03
CA LYS A 280 11.45 -0.83 19.41
C LYS A 280 11.80 -1.45 20.76
N ASN A 281 10.80 -2.00 21.44
CA ASN A 281 10.97 -2.80 22.66
C ASN A 281 9.90 -3.90 22.71
N SER A 282 9.69 -4.55 23.87
CA SER A 282 8.71 -5.63 24.00
C SER A 282 7.25 -5.22 23.76
N VAL A 283 6.94 -3.92 23.80
CA VAL A 283 5.57 -3.39 23.63
C VAL A 283 5.46 -2.50 22.39
N LEU A 284 6.42 -1.59 22.20
CA LEU A 284 6.52 -0.70 21.04
C LEU A 284 7.17 -1.46 19.88
N SER A 285 6.37 -1.80 18.86
CA SER A 285 6.84 -2.57 17.71
C SER A 285 7.43 -1.70 16.60
N ARG A 286 7.00 -0.43 16.50
CA ARG A 286 7.53 0.54 15.53
C ARG A 286 7.32 1.97 16.00
N LEU A 287 8.28 2.83 15.66
CA LEU A 287 8.18 4.28 15.85
C LEU A 287 8.50 4.98 14.54
N SER A 288 7.53 5.70 14.00
CA SER A 288 7.71 6.63 12.88
C SER A 288 7.76 8.08 13.40
N ILE A 289 8.36 8.98 12.63
CA ILE A 289 8.34 10.42 12.94
C ILE A 289 8.13 11.25 11.68
N ALA A 290 7.20 12.20 11.74
CA ALA A 290 7.03 13.24 10.74
C ALA A 290 7.25 14.62 11.38
N THR A 291 7.97 15.51 10.70
CA THR A 291 8.09 16.90 11.14
C THR A 291 8.28 17.83 9.96
N GLY A 292 7.62 18.99 9.99
CA GLY A 292 7.72 19.94 8.91
C GLY A 292 6.72 21.07 9.01
N PHE A 293 6.46 21.67 7.86
CA PHE A 293 5.57 22.80 7.69
C PHE A 293 4.26 22.34 7.04
N GLU A 294 3.14 22.89 7.51
CA GLU A 294 1.82 22.66 6.96
C GLU A 294 1.06 23.98 6.89
N HIS A 295 0.52 24.27 5.71
CA HIS A 295 -0.41 25.36 5.48
C HIS A 295 -1.81 24.77 5.39
N GLU A 296 -2.80 25.38 6.03
CA GLU A 296 -4.21 25.03 5.92
C GLU A 296 -5.02 26.31 5.64
N SER A 297 -5.77 26.35 4.55
CA SER A 297 -6.68 27.46 4.22
C SER A 297 -7.98 26.97 3.62
N ASN A 298 -9.01 27.81 3.60
CA ASN A 298 -10.29 27.48 2.96
C ASN A 298 -10.46 28.03 1.54
N GLY A 299 -9.45 28.75 1.02
CA GLY A 299 -9.49 29.34 -0.33
C GLY A 299 -10.55 30.43 -0.52
N ARG A 300 -11.16 30.93 0.56
CA ARG A 300 -12.13 32.03 0.51
C ARG A 300 -11.45 33.39 0.70
N SER A 301 -12.16 34.46 0.33
CA SER A 301 -11.74 35.86 0.50
C SER A 301 -12.64 36.59 1.50
N GLY A 302 -12.22 37.79 1.91
CA GLY A 302 -12.98 38.65 2.83
C GLY A 302 -13.18 38.03 4.21
N ASP A 303 -14.34 38.30 4.82
CA ASP A 303 -14.66 37.88 6.19
C ASP A 303 -14.78 36.36 6.38
N ASP A 304 -14.97 35.63 5.28
CA ASP A 304 -14.98 34.16 5.25
C ASP A 304 -13.58 33.55 5.09
N SER A 305 -12.55 34.37 4.83
CA SER A 305 -11.19 33.87 4.64
C SER A 305 -10.63 33.28 5.93
N ARG A 306 -10.09 32.08 5.84
CA ARG A 306 -9.43 31.41 6.97
C ARG A 306 -8.13 30.80 6.50
N GLY A 307 -7.11 30.92 7.34
CA GLY A 307 -5.74 30.54 7.02
C GLY A 307 -4.91 30.30 8.28
N VAL A 308 -4.16 29.20 8.27
CA VAL A 308 -3.21 28.89 9.33
C VAL A 308 -1.98 28.19 8.80
N ASN A 309 -0.82 28.57 9.32
CA ASN A 309 0.47 27.94 9.06
C ASN A 309 0.96 27.32 10.36
N THR A 310 1.40 26.06 10.28
CA THR A 310 1.91 25.32 11.42
C THR A 310 3.27 24.70 11.14
N LEU A 311 4.12 24.73 12.16
CA LEU A 311 5.25 23.81 12.27
C LEU A 311 4.83 22.67 13.18
N PHE A 312 5.07 21.42 12.78
CA PHE A 312 4.62 20.26 13.53
C PHE A 312 5.69 19.21 13.76
N VAL A 313 5.49 18.42 14.82
CA VAL A 313 6.18 17.16 15.09
C VAL A 313 5.11 16.11 15.40
N LYS A 314 5.17 14.97 14.73
CA LYS A 314 4.22 13.87 14.84
C LYS A 314 4.97 12.54 14.94
N PRO A 315 5.34 12.09 16.14
CA PRO A 315 5.67 10.68 16.34
C PRO A 315 4.43 9.81 16.13
N THR A 316 4.60 8.64 15.53
CA THR A 316 3.57 7.61 15.43
C THR A 316 4.11 6.34 16.04
N MET A 317 3.50 5.91 17.14
CA MET A 317 3.87 4.72 17.90
C MET A 317 2.91 3.58 17.58
N TYR A 318 3.45 2.41 17.27
CA TYR A 318 2.70 1.18 17.09
C TYR A 318 2.98 0.23 18.24
N PHE A 319 1.94 -0.28 18.90
CA PHE A 319 2.06 -1.20 20.02
C PHE A 319 1.40 -2.53 19.72
N GLY A 320 2.10 -3.63 20.03
CA GLY A 320 1.67 -4.99 19.68
C GLY A 320 2.12 -5.43 18.30
N ASP A 321 1.58 -6.55 17.83
CA ASP A 321 1.91 -7.13 16.53
C ASP A 321 1.19 -6.39 15.40
N GLN A 322 1.94 -5.70 14.54
CA GLN A 322 1.38 -4.95 13.40
C GLN A 322 0.71 -5.86 12.35
N THR A 323 0.99 -7.16 12.38
CA THR A 323 0.33 -8.16 11.52
C THR A 323 -0.99 -8.66 12.11
N ASP A 324 -1.28 -8.32 13.37
CA ASP A 324 -2.51 -8.64 14.08
C ASP A 324 -3.14 -7.37 14.68
N TRP A 325 -3.97 -7.53 15.70
CA TRP A 325 -4.54 -6.44 16.49
C TRP A 325 -3.45 -5.61 17.16
N HIS A 326 -3.42 -4.32 16.85
CA HIS A 326 -2.44 -3.41 17.41
C HIS A 326 -3.04 -2.03 17.66
N TRP A 327 -2.35 -1.27 18.51
CA TRP A 327 -2.64 0.14 18.74
C TRP A 327 -1.71 1.00 17.90
N ARG A 328 -2.25 2.11 17.41
CA ARG A 328 -1.50 3.21 16.79
C ARG A 328 -1.81 4.49 17.53
N VAL A 329 -0.77 5.14 18.08
CA VAL A 329 -0.91 6.39 18.83
C VAL A 329 0.00 7.45 18.20
N ALA A 330 -0.60 8.53 17.72
CA ALA A 330 0.09 9.58 16.98
C ALA A 330 -0.31 10.97 17.50
N PRO A 331 0.40 11.52 18.51
CA PRO A 331 0.25 12.91 18.90
C PRO A 331 0.94 13.83 17.89
N LYS A 332 0.18 14.61 17.12
CA LYS A 332 0.71 15.69 16.27
C LYS A 332 0.75 16.97 17.11
N LEU A 333 1.93 17.37 17.56
CA LEU A 333 2.18 18.63 18.24
C LEU A 333 2.49 19.71 17.22
N TYR A 334 1.96 20.93 17.40
CA TYR A 334 2.20 22.01 16.46
C TYR A 334 2.28 23.40 17.11
N ALA A 335 3.05 24.27 16.48
CA ALA A 335 3.11 25.70 16.76
C ALA A 335 2.49 26.49 15.60
N TYR A 336 1.66 27.48 15.92
CA TYR A 336 1.09 28.38 14.93
C TYR A 336 2.12 29.47 14.57
N VAL A 337 2.58 29.47 13.32
CA VAL A 337 3.54 30.46 12.79
C VAL A 337 2.88 31.49 11.87
N GLY A 338 1.60 31.31 11.54
CA GLY A 338 0.76 32.31 10.87
C GLY A 338 -0.71 31.96 11.10
N LYS A 339 -1.52 32.94 11.52
CA LYS A 339 -2.94 32.72 11.86
C LYS A 339 -3.76 34.03 11.86
N SER A 340 -3.35 35.03 11.08
CA SER A 340 -3.95 36.38 11.09
C SER A 340 -5.47 36.36 10.87
N ASP A 341 -5.95 35.45 10.02
CA ASP A 341 -7.36 35.39 9.63
C ASP A 341 -8.24 34.71 10.71
N ASN A 342 -7.62 34.15 11.74
CA ASN A 342 -8.26 33.40 12.82
C ASN A 342 -7.31 33.34 14.04
N GLU A 343 -7.00 34.51 14.62
CA GLU A 343 -5.96 34.64 15.66
C GLU A 343 -6.24 33.81 16.92
N ASP A 344 -7.51 33.56 17.18
CA ASP A 344 -8.03 32.89 18.36
C ASP A 344 -8.23 31.37 18.13
N ILE A 345 -7.79 30.82 16.99
CA ILE A 345 -7.93 29.39 16.61
C ILE A 345 -7.42 28.42 17.69
N ALA A 346 -6.36 28.78 18.41
CA ALA A 346 -5.80 27.97 19.49
C ALA A 346 -6.79 27.76 20.65
N HIS A 347 -7.74 28.69 20.87
CA HIS A 347 -8.79 28.50 21.87
C HIS A 347 -9.61 27.25 21.60
N TYR A 348 -9.82 26.91 20.33
CA TYR A 348 -10.70 25.85 19.88
C TYR A 348 -9.96 24.56 19.54
N ARG A 349 -8.85 24.64 18.80
CA ARG A 349 -8.08 23.47 18.34
C ARG A 349 -6.95 23.07 19.28
N GLY A 350 -6.39 24.00 20.05
CA GLY A 350 -5.26 23.74 20.93
C GLY A 350 -3.93 23.72 20.18
N TYR A 351 -2.99 22.92 20.66
CA TYR A 351 -1.64 22.77 20.09
C TYR A 351 -1.27 21.31 19.80
N MET A 352 -2.28 20.42 19.85
CA MET A 352 -2.10 18.99 19.65
C MET A 352 -3.35 18.35 19.06
N ASP A 353 -3.14 17.51 18.06
CA ASP A 353 -4.11 16.52 17.60
C ASP A 353 -3.64 15.14 18.07
N LEU A 354 -4.40 14.48 18.94
CA LEU A 354 -4.09 13.12 19.40
C LEU A 354 -4.89 12.12 18.58
N ASN A 355 -4.24 11.41 17.67
CA ASN A 355 -4.85 10.31 16.92
C ASN A 355 -4.54 8.98 17.60
N ILE A 356 -5.58 8.21 17.92
CA ILE A 356 -5.49 6.86 18.49
C ILE A 356 -6.28 5.94 17.58
N ALA A 357 -5.70 4.81 17.19
CA ALA A 357 -6.41 3.78 16.46
C ALA A 357 -6.14 2.39 17.05
N TYR A 358 -7.15 1.52 16.93
CA TYR A 358 -7.05 0.12 17.26
C TYR A 358 -7.73 -0.69 16.16
N GLY A 359 -7.02 -1.69 15.64
CA GLY A 359 -7.52 -2.46 14.52
C GLY A 359 -6.55 -3.50 14.02
N LYS A 360 -6.96 -4.15 12.93
CA LYS A 360 -6.17 -5.15 12.21
C LYS A 360 -6.31 -4.95 10.71
N ALA A 361 -5.22 -5.17 9.96
CA ALA A 361 -5.12 -4.89 8.53
C ALA A 361 -6.16 -5.63 7.65
N ASP A 362 -6.61 -6.82 8.06
CA ASP A 362 -7.64 -7.61 7.37
C ASP A 362 -9.01 -7.57 8.06
N SER A 363 -9.18 -6.75 9.09
CA SER A 363 -10.41 -6.61 9.90
C SER A 363 -10.75 -5.14 10.11
N TRP A 364 -11.65 -4.84 11.04
CA TRP A 364 -12.03 -3.46 11.37
C TRP A 364 -10.89 -2.67 12.02
N GLU A 365 -10.94 -1.36 11.84
CA GLU A 365 -10.12 -0.40 12.59
C GLU A 365 -11.01 0.75 13.05
N LEU A 366 -10.91 1.08 14.34
CA LEU A 366 -11.49 2.27 14.93
C LEU A 366 -10.37 3.27 15.19
N ALA A 367 -10.45 4.44 14.58
CA ALA A 367 -9.55 5.56 14.80
C ALA A 367 -10.31 6.76 15.38
N ALA A 368 -9.71 7.49 16.29
CA ALA A 368 -10.25 8.72 16.85
C ALA A 368 -9.16 9.80 16.92
N THR A 369 -9.48 11.00 16.43
CA THR A 369 -8.66 12.20 16.58
C THR A 369 -9.31 13.11 17.62
N LEU A 370 -8.59 13.35 18.70
CA LEU A 370 -9.01 14.18 19.82
C LEU A 370 -8.26 15.52 19.76
N ARG A 371 -9.02 16.62 19.90
CA ARG A 371 -8.47 17.97 20.04
C ARG A 371 -8.95 18.59 21.33
N LYS A 372 -8.05 19.26 22.05
CA LYS A 372 -8.39 20.04 23.22
C LYS A 372 -7.96 21.49 23.00
N GLY A 373 -8.93 22.38 22.91
CA GLY A 373 -8.70 23.82 22.85
C GLY A 373 -8.05 24.37 24.12
N THR A 374 -7.39 25.53 24.04
CA THR A 374 -6.74 26.15 25.23
C THR A 374 -7.76 26.68 26.25
N ARG A 375 -9.00 26.94 25.83
CA ARG A 375 -10.08 27.36 26.74
C ARG A 375 -10.88 26.17 27.29
N LYS A 376 -11.46 26.34 28.47
CA LYS A 376 -12.31 25.32 29.11
C LYS A 376 -13.52 25.03 28.22
N GLY A 377 -13.83 23.75 28.02
CA GLY A 377 -15.01 23.30 27.26
C GLY A 377 -14.85 23.29 25.74
N TYR A 378 -13.74 23.78 25.18
CA TYR A 378 -13.46 23.72 23.74
C TYR A 378 -12.58 22.52 23.37
N GLY A 379 -12.91 21.89 22.25
CA GLY A 379 -12.28 20.67 21.74
C GLY A 379 -13.21 19.94 20.77
N SER A 380 -12.72 18.83 20.25
CA SER A 380 -13.49 17.99 19.31
C SER A 380 -13.07 16.54 19.37
N VAL A 381 -13.96 15.68 18.88
CA VAL A 381 -13.70 14.28 18.57
C VAL A 381 -14.10 14.02 17.12
N ASP A 382 -13.19 13.45 16.34
CA ASP A 382 -13.43 12.93 14.98
C ASP A 382 -13.08 11.44 14.99
N THR A 383 -14.07 10.58 14.86
CA THR A 383 -13.95 9.12 14.95
C THR A 383 -14.31 8.48 13.62
N GLN A 384 -13.54 7.47 13.23
CA GLN A 384 -13.69 6.75 11.98
C GLN A 384 -13.61 5.25 12.25
N LEU A 385 -14.66 4.51 11.89
CA LEU A 385 -14.69 3.05 11.89
C LEU A 385 -14.62 2.57 10.45
N THR A 386 -13.69 1.67 10.15
CA THR A 386 -13.52 1.08 8.83
C THR A 386 -13.69 -0.43 8.87
N TYR A 387 -14.24 -1.01 7.80
CA TYR A 387 -14.37 -2.45 7.62
C TYR A 387 -14.00 -2.84 6.17
N PRO A 388 -13.09 -3.80 5.94
CA PRO A 388 -12.66 -4.16 4.59
C PRO A 388 -13.83 -4.64 3.73
N LEU A 389 -14.07 -3.96 2.60
CA LEU A 389 -15.22 -4.28 1.75
C LEU A 389 -15.11 -5.69 1.15
N ALA A 390 -13.87 -6.16 0.91
CA ALA A 390 -13.56 -7.49 0.42
C ALA A 390 -14.13 -8.63 1.29
N ARG A 391 -14.35 -8.37 2.59
CA ARG A 391 -14.97 -9.34 3.52
C ARG A 391 -16.47 -9.45 3.37
N LEU A 392 -17.13 -8.40 2.86
CA LEU A 392 -18.56 -8.37 2.59
C LEU A 392 -18.85 -8.81 1.15
N LEU A 393 -18.01 -8.37 0.21
CA LEU A 393 -18.18 -8.54 -1.23
C LEU A 393 -16.84 -9.01 -1.84
N PRO A 394 -16.68 -10.31 -2.11
CA PRO A 394 -15.47 -10.85 -2.74
C PRO A 394 -15.14 -10.11 -4.05
N GLY A 395 -13.86 -9.79 -4.25
CA GLY A 395 -13.38 -9.06 -5.43
C GLY A 395 -13.43 -7.53 -5.33
N THR A 396 -13.94 -6.97 -4.23
CA THR A 396 -13.90 -5.53 -3.97
C THR A 396 -12.63 -5.11 -3.22
N ALA A 397 -12.29 -3.82 -3.31
CA ALA A 397 -11.19 -3.19 -2.57
C ALA A 397 -11.70 -1.99 -1.76
N GLY A 398 -10.87 -1.48 -0.86
CA GLY A 398 -11.22 -0.37 0.03
C GLY A 398 -12.06 -0.82 1.23
N TYR A 399 -12.74 0.15 1.85
CA TYR A 399 -13.39 -0.02 3.14
C TYR A 399 -14.79 0.60 3.14
N LEU A 400 -15.74 -0.10 3.76
CA LEU A 400 -16.93 0.55 4.31
C LEU A 400 -16.47 1.41 5.49
N MET A 401 -16.93 2.66 5.56
CA MET A 401 -16.52 3.63 6.56
C MET A 401 -17.72 4.26 7.25
N ALA A 402 -17.65 4.38 8.58
CA ALA A 402 -18.57 5.20 9.37
C ALA A 402 -17.77 6.27 10.13
N GLY A 403 -18.18 7.52 9.98
CA GLY A 403 -17.56 8.69 10.61
C GLY A 403 -18.48 9.31 11.64
N PHE A 404 -17.91 9.79 12.73
CA PHE A 404 -18.59 10.55 13.77
C PHE A 404 -17.77 11.79 14.12
N PHE A 405 -18.36 12.98 14.03
CA PHE A 405 -17.74 14.23 14.47
C PHE A 405 -18.59 14.90 15.54
N TYR A 406 -17.96 15.48 16.56
CA TYR A 406 -18.62 16.37 17.51
C TYR A 406 -17.62 17.39 18.09
N GLY A 407 -18.04 18.65 18.17
CA GLY A 407 -17.25 19.72 18.79
C GLY A 407 -16.87 20.84 17.83
N TYR A 408 -15.72 21.46 18.02
CA TYR A 408 -15.28 22.65 17.27
C TYR A 408 -14.32 22.29 16.13
N GLY A 409 -14.33 23.06 15.05
CA GLY A 409 -13.33 22.92 13.98
C GLY A 409 -13.42 21.64 13.16
N GLU A 410 -14.65 21.27 12.75
CA GLU A 410 -14.81 20.29 11.67
C GLU A 410 -14.22 20.82 10.35
N SER A 411 -14.41 22.11 10.10
CA SER A 411 -13.83 22.86 8.99
C SER A 411 -13.21 24.15 9.48
N LEU A 412 -12.35 24.75 8.66
CA LEU A 412 -11.68 25.99 9.03
C LEU A 412 -12.64 27.17 9.05
N LEU A 413 -13.65 27.22 8.17
CA LEU A 413 -14.67 28.28 8.16
C LEU A 413 -15.41 28.39 9.51
N TYR A 414 -15.75 27.23 10.10
CA TYR A 414 -16.52 27.14 11.34
C TYR A 414 -15.66 26.75 12.55
N TYR A 415 -14.37 27.08 12.55
CA TYR A 415 -13.44 26.66 13.62
C TYR A 415 -13.85 27.09 15.03
N ASN A 416 -14.51 28.25 15.14
CA ASN A 416 -14.96 28.85 16.38
C ASN A 416 -16.43 28.52 16.72
N GLN A 417 -17.10 27.72 15.91
CA GLN A 417 -18.47 27.27 16.12
C GLN A 417 -18.50 25.81 16.54
N LYS A 418 -19.39 25.48 17.49
CA LYS A 418 -19.58 24.11 17.93
C LYS A 418 -20.53 23.41 16.97
N THR A 419 -20.02 22.46 16.19
CA THR A 419 -20.86 21.59 15.38
C THR A 419 -21.60 20.59 16.29
N PRO A 420 -22.91 20.40 16.10
CA PRO A 420 -23.65 19.25 16.62
C PRO A 420 -23.02 17.93 16.16
N TRP A 421 -23.48 16.82 16.73
CA TRP A 421 -22.92 15.53 16.36
C TRP A 421 -23.25 15.22 14.90
N GLN A 422 -22.26 14.78 14.12
CA GLN A 422 -22.46 14.42 12.73
C GLN A 422 -22.07 12.97 12.56
N PHE A 423 -23.03 12.14 12.17
CA PHE A 423 -22.79 10.74 11.83
C PHE A 423 -22.92 10.55 10.33
N ARG A 424 -21.92 9.92 9.71
CA ARG A 424 -21.85 9.71 8.27
C ARG A 424 -21.41 8.29 7.94
N ILE A 425 -21.90 7.73 6.85
CA ILE A 425 -21.47 6.43 6.33
C ILE A 425 -21.05 6.60 4.87
N GLY A 426 -20.02 5.88 4.45
CA GLY A 426 -19.64 5.80 3.05
C GLY A 426 -18.49 4.87 2.79
N TYR A 427 -17.62 5.27 1.87
CA TYR A 427 -16.58 4.43 1.30
C TYR A 427 -15.22 5.10 1.41
N ALA A 428 -14.19 4.32 1.74
CA ALA A 428 -12.81 4.78 1.82
C ALA A 428 -11.88 3.92 0.95
N LEU A 429 -10.94 4.56 0.27
CA LEU A 429 -9.84 3.91 -0.44
C LEU A 429 -8.71 3.53 0.52
N SER A 430 -8.49 4.32 1.57
CA SER A 430 -7.44 4.15 2.57
C SER A 430 -7.94 4.47 3.98
N ARG A 431 -7.23 3.99 5.00
CA ARG A 431 -7.52 4.18 6.43
C ARG A 431 -6.26 4.48 7.22
#